data_AF-A0AAV0GRQ8-F1
#
_entry.id   AF-A0AAV0GRQ8-F1
#
_cell.length_a   1.000
_cell.length_b   1.000
_cell.length_c   1.000
_cell.angle_alpha   90.00
_cell.angle_beta   90.00
_cell.angle_gamma   90.00
#
_symmetry.space_group_name_H-M   'P 1'
#
loop_
_entity.id
_entity.type
_entity.pdbx_description
1 polymer ?
#
loop_
_entity_poly.entity_id
_entity_poly.type
_entity_poly.pdbx_seq_one_letter_code
_entity_poly.pdbx_strand_id
1 'polypeptide(L)'
;MVDRVIQDNERDMGSVQQRLEECREELVGKERLLGCLQNYMTEKSNEVELLQNKMKRKTNLLSNSSSELQQKERELAEARNSITVCNAECELEEKQLGVVVGKLQVKEKVTCSTQHNLEECAQELETKQKPLGSIQSTVDWLREKVRVKREELDSLQKSLDEQRNKKQAGTTDGALPCERNPDSPLDGPSPSYLTDSEVSTAIRQSSDPARMIIDQMKESIFQTNTKNYNQTVVRNHIVMLEQLMGVSPKVSPEVEEAATSLAIAWRGNLRQAAHGTVDVLAFLLFFAAFGVGSRFEGEDTLKFVEMVAHHERAPELCRSLGLSKWIPAISQQVSGLGLDPSFLNQKIIDHLQELETRVGRKRSCLIATGLIIQTPRYAGATVSGNKWPLLQLGISAEEGQRKKRQKKS
;
A
#
# COMPACT_ATOMS: atom_id res chain seq x y z
N MET A 1 85.38 82.05 -57.76
CA MET A 1 85.58 80.62 -57.40
C MET A 1 84.77 80.29 -56.14
N VAL A 2 84.91 81.08 -55.07
CA VAL A 2 84.17 80.92 -53.81
C VAL A 2 82.65 80.94 -54.00
N ASP A 3 82.09 81.94 -54.69
CA ASP A 3 80.62 82.05 -54.86
C ASP A 3 79.99 80.88 -55.63
N ARG A 4 80.70 80.33 -56.61
CA ARG A 4 80.23 79.16 -57.37
C ARG A 4 80.20 77.91 -56.50
N VAL A 5 81.20 77.74 -55.62
CA VAL A 5 81.24 76.65 -54.63
C VAL A 5 80.12 76.80 -53.60
N ILE A 6 79.84 78.02 -53.14
CA ILE A 6 78.71 78.29 -52.23
C ILE A 6 77.39 77.93 -52.91
N GLN A 7 77.18 78.37 -54.15
CA GLN A 7 75.95 78.10 -54.89
C GLN A 7 75.75 76.60 -55.21
N ASP A 8 76.82 75.87 -55.50
CA ASP A 8 76.77 74.42 -55.71
C ASP A 8 76.49 73.68 -54.38
N ASN A 9 77.11 74.09 -53.27
CA ASN A 9 76.81 73.56 -51.94
C ASN A 9 75.36 73.84 -51.51
N GLU A 10 74.81 75.02 -51.80
CA GLU A 10 73.41 75.35 -51.51
C GLU A 10 72.43 74.45 -52.29
N ARG A 11 72.73 74.17 -53.57
CA ARG A 11 71.95 73.25 -54.41
C ARG A 11 72.01 71.82 -53.86
N ASP A 12 73.20 71.36 -53.49
CA ASP A 12 73.41 70.03 -52.94
C ASP A 12 72.71 69.85 -51.59
N MET A 13 72.79 70.86 -50.71
CA MET A 13 72.07 70.88 -49.44
C MET A 13 70.54 70.84 -49.65
N GLY A 14 70.02 71.58 -50.64
CA GLY A 14 68.60 71.51 -51.02
C GLY A 14 68.17 70.12 -51.48
N SER A 15 68.98 69.43 -52.31
CA SER A 15 68.72 68.05 -52.75
C SER A 15 68.73 67.05 -51.59
N VAL A 16 69.67 67.20 -50.65
CA VAL A 16 69.72 66.36 -49.43
C VAL A 16 68.49 66.60 -48.55
N GLN A 17 68.07 67.86 -48.37
CA GLN A 17 66.85 68.20 -47.61
C GLN A 17 65.59 67.56 -48.23
N GLN A 18 65.44 67.61 -49.55
CA GLN A 18 64.31 66.99 -50.23
C GLN A 18 64.28 65.47 -49.99
N ARG A 19 65.41 64.78 -50.19
CA ARG A 19 65.51 63.34 -49.92
C ARG A 19 65.24 62.98 -48.47
N LEU A 20 65.67 63.83 -47.52
CA LEU A 20 65.38 63.63 -46.10
C LEU A 20 63.88 63.73 -45.82
N GLU A 21 63.17 64.67 -46.44
CA GLU A 21 61.71 64.80 -46.28
C GLU A 21 60.98 63.60 -46.92
N GLU A 22 61.38 63.17 -48.12
CA GLU A 22 60.84 61.96 -48.76
C GLU A 22 61.04 60.72 -47.88
N CYS A 23 62.24 60.51 -47.32
CA CYS A 23 62.49 59.43 -46.37
C CYS A 23 61.67 59.56 -45.08
N ARG A 24 61.45 60.78 -44.59
CA ARG A 24 60.63 61.05 -43.39
C ARG A 24 59.16 60.67 -43.65
N GLU A 25 58.60 61.08 -44.78
CA GLU A 25 57.24 60.71 -45.17
C GLU A 25 57.08 59.19 -45.33
N GLU A 26 58.07 58.52 -45.95
CA GLU A 26 58.08 57.07 -46.07
C GLU A 26 58.13 56.38 -44.69
N LEU A 27 58.93 56.89 -43.77
CA LEU A 27 59.02 56.37 -42.40
C LEU A 27 57.69 56.50 -41.66
N VAL A 28 57.06 57.68 -41.71
CA VAL A 28 55.72 57.91 -41.13
C VAL A 28 54.67 56.97 -41.75
N GLY A 29 54.76 56.75 -43.07
CA GLY A 29 53.91 55.78 -43.77
C GLY A 29 54.09 54.36 -43.24
N LYS A 30 55.33 53.91 -43.05
CA LYS A 30 55.66 52.59 -42.47
C LYS A 30 55.23 52.47 -41.01
N GLU A 31 55.43 53.50 -40.19
CA GLU A 31 54.96 53.53 -38.79
C GLU A 31 53.44 53.37 -38.70
N ARG A 32 52.68 54.05 -39.57
CA ARG A 32 51.23 53.88 -39.63
C ARG A 32 50.82 52.47 -40.04
N LEU A 33 51.48 51.89 -41.05
CA LEU A 33 51.22 50.52 -41.48
C LEU A 33 51.54 49.49 -40.39
N LEU A 34 52.65 49.69 -39.66
CA LEU A 34 53.00 48.86 -38.51
C LEU A 34 51.92 48.94 -37.42
N GLY A 35 51.40 50.13 -37.11
CA GLY A 35 50.29 50.30 -36.18
C GLY A 35 49.02 49.56 -36.63
N CYS A 36 48.66 49.64 -37.91
CA CYS A 36 47.53 48.89 -38.46
C CYS A 36 47.72 47.36 -38.34
N LEU A 37 48.92 46.86 -38.66
CA LEU A 37 49.25 45.43 -38.54
C LEU A 37 49.25 44.97 -37.08
N GLN A 38 49.77 45.77 -36.16
CA GLN A 38 49.71 45.49 -34.72
C GLN A 38 48.25 45.34 -34.26
N ASN A 39 47.38 46.29 -34.62
CA ASN A 39 45.95 46.21 -34.28
C ASN A 39 45.31 44.94 -34.84
N TYR A 40 45.55 44.62 -36.12
CA TYR A 40 45.05 43.39 -36.74
C TYR A 40 45.54 42.13 -36.02
N MET A 41 46.82 42.07 -35.65
CA MET A 41 47.37 40.95 -34.89
C MET A 41 46.72 40.83 -33.51
N THR A 42 46.49 41.95 -32.81
CA THR A 42 45.83 41.92 -31.49
C THR A 42 44.39 41.42 -31.60
N GLU A 43 43.64 41.84 -32.63
CA GLU A 43 42.28 41.37 -32.89
C GLU A 43 42.26 39.86 -33.15
N LYS A 44 43.16 39.38 -34.02
CA LYS A 44 43.28 37.94 -34.29
C LYS A 44 43.73 37.13 -33.08
N SER A 45 44.63 37.67 -32.25
CA SER A 45 45.02 37.05 -30.99
C SER A 45 43.82 36.87 -30.05
N ASN A 46 42.99 37.90 -29.91
CA ASN A 46 41.79 37.84 -29.08
C ASN A 46 40.76 36.83 -29.62
N GLU A 47 40.60 36.74 -30.95
CA GLU A 47 39.70 35.78 -31.59
C GLU A 47 40.15 34.32 -31.31
N VAL A 48 41.45 34.04 -31.41
CA VAL A 48 42.03 32.74 -31.09
C VAL A 48 41.83 32.40 -29.62
N GLU A 49 42.06 33.33 -28.71
CA GLU A 49 41.86 33.11 -27.28
C GLU A 49 40.38 32.81 -26.95
N LEU A 50 39.44 33.52 -27.56
CA LEU A 50 38.01 33.26 -27.42
C LEU A 50 37.65 31.84 -27.92
N LEU A 51 38.17 31.44 -29.08
CA LEU A 51 37.94 30.10 -29.63
C LEU A 51 38.57 29.01 -28.76
N GLN A 52 39.76 29.23 -28.23
CA GLN A 52 40.44 28.31 -27.32
C GLN A 52 39.64 28.11 -26.03
N ASN A 53 39.11 29.20 -25.47
CA ASN A 53 38.23 29.15 -24.29
C ASN A 53 36.91 28.41 -24.58
N LYS A 54 36.30 28.63 -25.75
CA LYS A 54 35.11 27.88 -26.18
C LYS A 54 35.40 26.38 -26.35
N MET A 55 36.54 26.03 -26.95
CA MET A 55 36.97 24.64 -27.09
C MET A 55 37.20 23.98 -25.74
N LYS A 56 37.90 24.65 -24.81
CA LYS A 56 38.11 24.15 -23.45
C LYS A 56 36.80 23.86 -22.72
N ARG A 57 35.81 24.77 -22.83
CA ARG A 57 34.46 24.54 -22.28
C ARG A 57 33.78 23.32 -22.90
N LYS A 58 33.84 23.17 -24.23
CA LYS A 58 33.26 22.01 -24.92
C LYS A 58 33.96 20.70 -24.53
N THR A 59 35.28 20.68 -24.42
CA THR A 59 36.05 19.50 -23.97
C THR A 59 35.65 19.07 -22.56
N ASN A 60 35.50 20.03 -21.63
CA ASN A 60 35.05 19.72 -20.26
C ASN A 60 33.62 19.17 -20.25
N LEU A 61 32.71 19.75 -21.04
CA LEU A 61 31.33 19.25 -21.16
C LEU A 61 31.32 17.82 -21.72
N LEU A 62 32.09 17.54 -22.76
CA LEU A 62 32.22 16.19 -23.33
C LEU A 62 32.79 15.19 -22.32
N SER A 63 33.79 15.59 -21.54
CA SER A 63 34.35 14.75 -20.47
C SER A 63 33.29 14.40 -19.43
N ASN A 64 32.50 15.38 -18.99
CA ASN A 64 31.41 15.15 -18.03
C ASN A 64 30.35 14.21 -18.60
N SER A 65 29.85 14.50 -19.81
CA SER A 65 28.85 13.62 -20.46
C SER A 65 29.38 12.21 -20.71
N SER A 66 30.67 12.05 -21.04
CA SER A 66 31.30 10.73 -21.18
C SER A 66 31.33 9.97 -19.85
N SER A 67 31.61 10.65 -18.73
CA SER A 67 31.59 10.02 -17.41
C SER A 67 30.18 9.63 -16.96
N GLU A 68 29.17 10.44 -17.27
CA GLU A 68 27.76 10.14 -17.01
C GLU A 68 27.29 8.94 -17.83
N LEU A 69 27.68 8.86 -19.11
CA LEU A 69 27.39 7.70 -19.96
C LEU A 69 28.01 6.42 -19.40
N GLN A 70 29.28 6.44 -19.00
CA GLN A 70 29.94 5.28 -18.38
C GLN A 70 29.25 4.86 -17.08
N GLN A 71 28.78 5.82 -16.27
CA GLN A 71 28.00 5.53 -15.08
C GLN A 71 26.67 4.84 -15.42
N LYS A 72 25.94 5.35 -16.42
CA LYS A 72 24.68 4.76 -16.88
C LYS A 72 24.86 3.37 -17.49
N GLU A 73 25.95 3.13 -18.20
CA GLU A 73 26.30 1.79 -18.71
C GLU A 73 26.52 0.78 -17.58
N ARG A 74 27.17 1.19 -16.48
CA ARG A 74 27.36 0.35 -15.29
C ARG A 74 26.03 0.04 -14.60
N GLU A 75 25.18 1.04 -14.39
CA GLU A 75 23.84 0.88 -13.81
C GLU A 75 22.98 -0.08 -14.66
N LEU A 76 23.03 0.03 -15.98
CA LEU A 76 22.33 -0.88 -16.89
C LEU A 76 22.86 -2.31 -16.84
N ALA A 77 24.18 -2.50 -16.69
CA ALA A 77 24.76 -3.83 -16.56
C ALA A 77 24.34 -4.50 -15.24
N GLU A 78 24.32 -3.76 -14.14
CA GLU A 78 23.84 -4.25 -12.85
C GLU A 78 22.35 -4.62 -12.88
N ALA A 79 21.51 -3.77 -13.45
CA ALA A 79 20.09 -4.06 -13.62
C ALA A 79 19.84 -5.32 -14.47
N ARG A 80 20.60 -5.49 -15.57
CA ARG A 80 20.53 -6.71 -16.38
C ARG A 80 20.89 -7.96 -15.58
N ASN A 81 21.95 -7.91 -14.79
CA ASN A 81 22.35 -9.05 -13.95
C ASN A 81 21.27 -9.38 -12.91
N SER A 82 20.69 -8.37 -12.26
CA SER A 82 19.59 -8.57 -11.31
C SER A 82 18.37 -9.24 -11.98
N ILE A 83 17.99 -8.80 -13.19
CA ILE A 83 16.90 -9.43 -13.96
C ILE A 83 17.23 -10.89 -14.29
N THR A 84 18.48 -11.20 -14.69
CA THR A 84 18.85 -12.59 -15.00
C THR A 84 18.76 -13.52 -13.79
N VAL A 85 19.13 -13.03 -12.60
CA VAL A 85 19.02 -13.80 -11.35
C VAL A 85 17.55 -14.01 -10.99
N CYS A 86 16.74 -12.94 -11.01
CA CYS A 86 15.32 -13.01 -10.71
C CYS A 86 14.57 -13.98 -11.65
N ASN A 87 14.89 -13.95 -12.95
CA ASN A 87 14.28 -14.86 -13.91
C ASN A 87 14.61 -16.33 -13.58
N ALA A 88 15.86 -16.63 -13.21
CA ALA A 88 16.26 -17.99 -12.83
C ALA A 88 15.56 -18.47 -11.54
N GLU A 89 15.35 -17.57 -10.57
CA GLU A 89 14.59 -17.86 -9.35
C GLU A 89 13.12 -18.15 -9.67
N CYS A 90 12.48 -17.33 -10.50
CA CYS A 90 11.11 -17.55 -10.95
C CYS A 90 10.93 -18.90 -11.68
N GLU A 91 11.88 -19.27 -12.56
CA GLU A 91 11.85 -20.59 -13.23
C GLU A 91 11.94 -21.76 -12.24
N LEU A 92 12.69 -21.59 -11.14
CA LEU A 92 12.79 -22.62 -10.10
C LEU A 92 11.48 -22.72 -9.30
N GLU A 93 10.86 -21.59 -8.96
CA GLU A 93 9.57 -21.56 -8.27
C GLU A 93 8.44 -22.14 -9.12
N GLU A 94 8.42 -21.85 -10.43
CA GLU A 94 7.43 -22.41 -11.37
C GLU A 94 7.52 -23.95 -11.43
N LYS A 95 8.75 -24.49 -11.48
CA LYS A 95 8.97 -25.95 -11.43
C LYS A 95 8.47 -26.55 -10.11
N GLN A 96 8.70 -25.88 -8.98
CA GLN A 96 8.22 -26.34 -7.68
C GLN A 96 6.69 -26.31 -7.59
N LEU A 97 6.06 -25.25 -8.09
CA LEU A 97 4.60 -25.15 -8.18
C LEU A 97 4.03 -26.28 -9.04
N GLY A 98 4.65 -26.61 -10.18
CA GLY A 98 4.25 -27.76 -11.00
C GLY A 98 4.22 -29.07 -10.22
N VAL A 99 5.21 -29.33 -9.36
CA VAL A 99 5.24 -30.51 -8.49
C VAL A 99 4.11 -30.48 -7.45
N VAL A 100 3.84 -29.32 -6.83
CA VAL A 100 2.78 -29.17 -5.83
C VAL A 100 1.39 -29.37 -6.46
N VAL A 101 1.15 -28.80 -7.63
CA VAL A 101 -0.10 -28.98 -8.40
C VAL A 101 -0.33 -30.45 -8.72
N GLY A 102 0.70 -31.17 -9.19
CA GLY A 102 0.61 -32.61 -9.43
C GLY A 102 0.24 -33.40 -8.17
N LYS A 103 0.85 -33.08 -7.03
CA LYS A 103 0.51 -33.71 -5.73
C LYS A 103 -0.94 -33.41 -5.31
N LEU A 104 -1.43 -32.19 -5.53
CA LEU A 104 -2.80 -31.81 -5.21
C LEU A 104 -3.82 -32.54 -6.09
N GLN A 105 -3.57 -32.69 -7.40
CA GLN A 105 -4.44 -33.47 -8.28
C GLN A 105 -4.56 -34.93 -7.83
N VAL A 106 -3.47 -35.54 -7.35
CA VAL A 106 -3.51 -36.89 -6.78
C VAL A 106 -4.36 -36.92 -5.51
N LYS A 107 -4.17 -35.95 -4.60
CA LYS A 107 -4.98 -35.84 -3.37
C LYS A 107 -6.46 -35.64 -3.68
N GLU A 108 -6.79 -34.76 -4.62
CA GLU A 108 -8.16 -34.49 -5.06
C GLU A 108 -8.84 -35.75 -5.58
N LYS A 109 -8.16 -36.53 -6.44
CA LYS A 109 -8.68 -37.82 -6.91
C LYS A 109 -8.95 -38.78 -5.76
N VAL A 110 -8.03 -38.91 -4.81
CA VAL A 110 -8.21 -39.76 -3.63
C VAL A 110 -9.39 -39.29 -2.80
N THR A 111 -9.51 -37.99 -2.53
CA THR A 111 -10.60 -37.40 -1.76
C THR A 111 -11.96 -37.65 -2.43
N CYS A 112 -12.08 -37.43 -3.75
CA CYS A 112 -13.29 -37.75 -4.51
C CYS A 112 -13.67 -39.24 -4.42
N SER A 113 -12.69 -40.15 -4.56
CA SER A 113 -12.96 -41.59 -4.40
C SER A 113 -13.42 -41.93 -2.97
N THR A 114 -12.80 -41.35 -1.95
CA THR A 114 -13.23 -41.56 -0.56
C THR A 114 -14.62 -40.98 -0.27
N GLN A 115 -14.95 -39.83 -0.87
CA GLN A 115 -16.28 -39.22 -0.75
C GLN A 115 -17.35 -40.14 -1.34
N HIS A 116 -17.12 -40.68 -2.54
CA HIS A 116 -18.03 -41.64 -3.15
C HIS A 116 -18.27 -42.86 -2.26
N ASN A 117 -17.19 -43.44 -1.71
CA ASN A 117 -17.30 -44.60 -0.82
C ASN A 117 -18.06 -44.29 0.47
N LEU A 118 -17.88 -43.10 1.03
CA LEU A 118 -18.64 -42.66 2.22
C LEU A 118 -20.13 -42.49 1.91
N GLU A 119 -20.46 -41.95 0.74
CA GLU A 119 -21.84 -41.76 0.30
C GLU A 119 -22.53 -43.11 0.04
N GLU A 120 -21.81 -44.07 -0.54
CA GLU A 120 -22.26 -45.45 -0.69
C GLU A 120 -22.49 -46.12 0.69
N CYS A 121 -21.55 -45.98 1.62
CA CYS A 121 -21.71 -46.46 3.00
C CYS A 121 -22.92 -45.82 3.72
N ALA A 122 -23.15 -44.51 3.51
CA ALA A 122 -24.26 -43.79 4.11
C ALA A 122 -25.61 -44.31 3.58
N GLN A 123 -25.71 -44.55 2.27
CA GLN A 123 -26.88 -45.16 1.65
C GLN A 123 -27.12 -46.57 2.19
N GLU A 124 -26.08 -47.41 2.31
CA GLU A 124 -26.23 -48.76 2.87
C GLU A 124 -26.73 -48.71 4.32
N LEU A 125 -26.22 -47.80 5.15
CA LEU A 125 -26.67 -47.62 6.53
C LEU A 125 -28.16 -47.24 6.59
N GLU A 126 -28.61 -46.32 5.74
CA GLU A 126 -30.01 -45.89 5.69
C GLU A 126 -30.94 -47.03 5.26
N THR A 127 -30.51 -47.88 4.31
CA THR A 127 -31.28 -49.08 3.93
C THR A 127 -31.40 -50.10 5.06
N LYS A 128 -30.37 -50.25 5.91
CA LYS A 128 -30.40 -51.13 7.10
C LYS A 128 -31.17 -50.53 8.28
N GLN A 129 -31.26 -49.22 8.38
CA GLN A 129 -32.01 -48.55 9.46
C GLN A 129 -33.53 -48.73 9.31
N LYS A 130 -34.06 -48.82 8.08
CA LYS A 130 -35.49 -49.07 7.81
C LYS A 130 -36.04 -50.36 8.46
N PRO A 131 -35.46 -51.55 8.24
CA PRO A 131 -35.94 -52.78 8.88
C PRO A 131 -35.75 -52.77 10.39
N LEU A 132 -34.68 -52.15 10.91
CA LEU A 132 -34.48 -51.92 12.35
C LEU A 132 -35.65 -51.14 12.97
N GLY A 133 -36.13 -50.09 12.32
CA GLY A 133 -37.32 -49.35 12.78
C GLY A 133 -38.61 -50.19 12.79
N SER A 134 -38.76 -51.08 11.81
CA SER A 134 -39.90 -52.01 11.74
C SER A 134 -39.85 -53.07 12.85
N ILE A 135 -38.66 -53.61 13.13
CA ILE A 135 -38.41 -54.52 14.25
C ILE A 135 -38.68 -53.81 15.58
N GLN A 136 -38.20 -52.58 15.75
CA GLN A 136 -38.43 -51.77 16.93
C GLN A 136 -39.93 -51.60 17.21
N SER A 137 -40.71 -51.27 16.19
CA SER A 137 -42.18 -51.15 16.29
C SER A 137 -42.84 -52.47 16.71
N THR A 138 -42.33 -53.61 16.22
CA THR A 138 -42.83 -54.94 16.59
C THR A 138 -42.52 -55.28 18.05
N VAL A 139 -41.31 -54.94 18.51
CA VAL A 139 -40.89 -55.11 19.90
C VAL A 139 -41.78 -54.26 20.83
N ASP A 140 -42.07 -53.02 20.46
CA ASP A 140 -42.92 -52.14 21.25
C ASP A 140 -44.37 -52.65 21.33
N TRP A 141 -44.91 -53.18 20.21
CA TRP A 141 -46.22 -53.84 20.22
C TRP A 141 -46.24 -55.08 21.13
N LEU A 142 -45.22 -55.94 21.07
CA LEU A 142 -45.10 -57.10 21.95
C LEU A 142 -44.95 -56.70 23.43
N ARG A 143 -44.17 -55.66 23.70
CA ARG A 143 -43.98 -55.08 25.04
C ARG A 143 -45.32 -54.63 25.62
N GLU A 144 -46.12 -53.94 24.82
CA GLU A 144 -47.45 -53.46 25.23
C GLU A 144 -48.43 -54.61 25.48
N LYS A 145 -48.41 -55.63 24.61
CA LYS A 145 -49.22 -56.84 24.80
C LYS A 145 -48.86 -57.58 26.09
N VAL A 146 -47.57 -57.66 26.42
CA VAL A 146 -47.09 -58.24 27.69
C VAL A 146 -47.52 -57.37 28.88
N ARG A 147 -47.50 -56.04 28.76
CA ARG A 147 -47.98 -55.11 29.80
C ARG A 147 -49.46 -55.39 30.13
N VAL A 148 -50.32 -55.45 29.11
CA VAL A 148 -51.76 -55.74 29.28
C VAL A 148 -51.98 -57.10 29.93
N LYS A 149 -51.26 -58.14 29.48
CA LYS A 149 -51.38 -59.48 30.08
C LYS A 149 -50.91 -59.52 31.53
N ARG A 150 -49.89 -58.74 31.88
CA ARG A 150 -49.45 -58.57 33.27
C ARG A 150 -50.52 -57.90 34.11
N GLU A 151 -51.18 -56.86 33.60
CA GLU A 151 -52.28 -56.17 34.31
C GLU A 151 -53.52 -57.05 34.48
N GLU A 152 -53.84 -57.87 33.48
CA GLU A 152 -54.87 -58.91 33.59
C GLU A 152 -54.49 -59.94 34.65
N LEU A 153 -53.24 -60.42 34.66
CA LEU A 153 -52.74 -61.34 35.67
C LEU A 153 -52.76 -60.70 37.07
N ASP A 154 -52.37 -59.43 37.22
CA ASP A 154 -52.44 -58.71 38.50
C ASP A 154 -53.89 -58.50 38.94
N SER A 155 -54.84 -58.28 38.02
CA SER A 155 -56.27 -58.20 38.34
C SER A 155 -56.84 -59.55 38.75
N LEU A 156 -56.46 -60.63 38.07
CA LEU A 156 -56.82 -62.00 38.44
C LEU A 156 -56.19 -62.38 39.78
N GLN A 157 -54.93 -62.02 40.01
CA GLN A 157 -54.21 -62.20 41.25
C GLN A 157 -54.93 -61.46 42.38
N LYS A 158 -55.32 -60.19 42.18
CA LYS A 158 -56.14 -59.43 43.14
C LYS A 158 -57.49 -60.07 43.40
N SER A 159 -58.17 -60.58 42.38
CA SER A 159 -59.46 -61.29 42.56
C SER A 159 -59.29 -62.63 43.30
N LEU A 160 -58.15 -63.30 43.12
CA LEU A 160 -57.77 -64.52 43.81
C LEU A 160 -57.36 -64.23 45.26
N ASP A 161 -56.67 -63.12 45.50
CA ASP A 161 -56.38 -62.57 46.82
C ASP A 161 -57.65 -62.04 47.51
N GLU A 162 -58.66 -61.54 46.78
CA GLU A 162 -60.00 -61.20 47.29
C GLU A 162 -60.82 -62.46 47.64
N GLN A 163 -60.72 -63.52 46.83
CA GLN A 163 -61.28 -64.84 47.16
C GLN A 163 -60.59 -65.45 48.39
N ARG A 164 -59.27 -65.19 48.55
CA ARG A 164 -58.47 -65.60 49.70
C ARG A 164 -58.75 -64.74 50.94
N ASN A 165 -58.95 -63.42 50.79
CA ASN A 165 -59.34 -62.48 51.84
C ASN A 165 -60.83 -62.59 52.22
N LYS A 166 -61.70 -63.15 51.36
CA LYS A 166 -63.05 -63.61 51.76
C LYS A 166 -63.01 -64.78 52.76
N LYS A 167 -61.83 -65.35 53.06
CA LYS A 167 -61.59 -66.29 54.16
C LYS A 167 -60.88 -65.70 55.39
N GLN A 168 -60.53 -64.42 55.43
CA GLN A 168 -60.01 -63.75 56.63
C GLN A 168 -60.30 -62.24 56.58
N ALA A 169 -61.19 -61.79 57.47
CA ALA A 169 -61.83 -60.48 57.53
C ALA A 169 -60.90 -59.29 57.88
N GLY A 170 -61.31 -58.07 57.48
CA GLY A 170 -61.06 -56.83 58.25
C GLY A 170 -60.39 -55.64 57.54
N THR A 171 -61.20 -54.57 57.34
CA THR A 171 -60.93 -53.14 57.69
C THR A 171 -59.96 -52.26 56.86
N THR A 172 -60.55 -51.20 56.24
CA THR A 172 -60.09 -49.79 55.99
C THR A 172 -58.70 -49.52 55.36
N ASP A 173 -58.42 -48.51 54.53
CA ASP A 173 -59.05 -47.23 54.19
C ASP A 173 -58.35 -46.66 52.92
N GLY A 174 -58.98 -45.71 52.22
CA GLY A 174 -58.24 -44.57 51.62
C GLY A 174 -57.68 -44.63 50.18
N ALA A 175 -58.48 -44.07 49.25
CA ALA A 175 -58.12 -43.02 48.28
C ALA A 175 -57.10 -43.23 47.12
N LEU A 176 -57.64 -43.08 45.90
CA LEU A 176 -57.08 -42.67 44.59
C LEU A 176 -56.60 -41.18 44.59
N PRO A 177 -56.15 -40.56 43.46
CA PRO A 177 -55.12 -40.92 42.47
C PRO A 177 -54.34 -39.68 41.88
N CYS A 178 -53.64 -39.91 40.76
CA CYS A 178 -53.28 -38.97 39.65
C CYS A 178 -52.01 -38.13 39.80
N GLU A 179 -51.04 -38.31 38.90
CA GLU A 179 -50.92 -37.66 37.58
C GLU A 179 -50.89 -36.12 37.65
N ARG A 180 -49.79 -35.49 37.21
CA ARG A 180 -49.62 -34.95 35.85
C ARG A 180 -48.47 -33.91 35.80
N ASN A 181 -47.66 -34.01 34.75
CA ASN A 181 -46.70 -33.01 34.25
C ASN A 181 -47.35 -31.59 34.11
N PRO A 182 -46.59 -30.49 33.96
CA PRO A 182 -46.08 -30.14 32.63
C PRO A 182 -44.76 -29.35 32.57
N ASP A 183 -44.05 -29.61 31.46
CA ASP A 183 -43.08 -28.73 30.82
C ASP A 183 -43.62 -27.32 30.55
N SER A 184 -42.71 -26.37 30.45
CA SER A 184 -42.88 -25.16 29.64
C SER A 184 -41.59 -24.92 28.85
N PRO A 185 -41.61 -25.02 27.51
CA PRO A 185 -40.51 -24.59 26.66
C PRO A 185 -40.65 -23.09 26.35
N LEU A 186 -39.58 -22.32 26.58
CA LEU A 186 -39.46 -20.95 26.11
C LEU A 186 -38.91 -20.94 24.68
N ASP A 187 -39.72 -20.44 23.77
CA ASP A 187 -39.34 -20.04 22.41
C ASP A 187 -38.25 -18.95 22.47
N GLY A 188 -37.14 -19.17 21.77
CA GLY A 188 -36.16 -18.14 21.47
C GLY A 188 -36.54 -17.39 20.18
N PRO A 189 -36.25 -16.08 20.04
CA PRO A 189 -36.49 -15.37 18.80
C PRO A 189 -35.32 -15.51 17.81
N SER A 190 -35.70 -15.74 16.56
CA SER A 190 -34.88 -15.66 15.35
C SER A 190 -34.35 -14.23 15.07
N PRO A 191 -33.30 -14.08 14.24
CA PRO A 191 -32.36 -12.95 14.30
C PRO A 191 -32.82 -11.71 13.52
N SER A 192 -32.86 -10.57 14.19
CA SER A 192 -32.98 -9.23 13.59
C SER A 192 -31.65 -8.48 13.62
N TYR A 193 -31.34 -7.82 12.49
CA TYR A 193 -30.38 -6.73 12.27
C TYR A 193 -29.62 -6.21 13.50
N LEU A 194 -28.29 -6.32 13.48
CA LEU A 194 -27.41 -5.72 14.49
C LEU A 194 -27.29 -4.21 14.24
N THR A 195 -27.75 -3.40 15.20
CA THR A 195 -27.53 -1.95 15.23
C THR A 195 -26.15 -1.63 15.80
N ASP A 196 -25.55 -0.48 15.42
CA ASP A 196 -24.21 -0.04 15.88
C ASP A 196 -24.06 -0.07 17.42
N SER A 197 -25.17 0.15 18.15
CA SER A 197 -25.24 0.08 19.62
C SER A 197 -25.07 -1.36 20.14
N GLU A 198 -25.70 -2.35 19.52
CA GLU A 198 -25.66 -3.76 19.93
C GLU A 198 -24.28 -4.37 19.69
N VAL A 199 -23.66 -4.04 18.55
CA VAL A 199 -22.28 -4.45 18.22
C VAL A 199 -21.28 -3.86 19.22
N SER A 200 -21.43 -2.58 19.59
CA SER A 200 -20.55 -1.95 20.59
C SER A 200 -20.72 -2.59 21.98
N THR A 201 -21.95 -2.91 22.39
CA THR A 201 -22.19 -3.59 23.68
C THR A 201 -21.64 -5.01 23.70
N ALA A 202 -21.80 -5.78 22.63
CA ALA A 202 -21.29 -7.15 22.54
C ALA A 202 -19.75 -7.19 22.56
N ILE A 203 -19.09 -6.27 21.84
CA ILE A 203 -17.62 -6.16 21.83
C ILE A 203 -17.08 -5.79 23.22
N ARG A 204 -17.75 -4.89 23.96
CA ARG A 204 -17.32 -4.50 25.32
C ARG A 204 -17.58 -5.58 26.38
N GLN A 205 -18.57 -6.44 26.17
CA GLN A 205 -18.91 -7.54 27.08
C GLN A 205 -18.13 -8.82 26.80
N SER A 206 -17.48 -8.92 25.64
CA SER A 206 -16.65 -10.07 25.29
C SER A 206 -15.35 -10.11 26.11
N SER A 207 -15.02 -11.31 26.61
CA SER A 207 -13.75 -11.56 27.31
C SER A 207 -12.53 -11.46 26.39
N ASP A 208 -12.70 -11.75 25.10
CA ASP A 208 -11.67 -11.58 24.06
C ASP A 208 -12.31 -11.01 22.78
N PRO A 209 -12.48 -9.67 22.73
CA PRO A 209 -13.12 -8.99 21.61
C PRO A 209 -12.33 -9.14 20.31
N ALA A 210 -11.00 -9.26 20.41
CA ALA A 210 -10.10 -9.36 19.27
C ALA A 210 -10.21 -10.75 18.62
N ARG A 211 -10.25 -11.84 19.41
CA ARG A 211 -10.43 -13.20 18.89
C ARG A 211 -11.80 -13.39 18.25
N MET A 212 -12.86 -12.91 18.91
CA MET A 212 -14.23 -12.98 18.41
C MET A 212 -14.36 -12.36 17.00
N ILE A 213 -13.78 -11.17 16.80
CA ILE A 213 -13.83 -10.48 15.51
C ILE A 213 -13.06 -11.25 14.44
N ILE A 214 -11.88 -11.81 14.75
CA ILE A 214 -11.13 -12.66 13.81
C ILE A 214 -11.95 -13.87 13.36
N ASP A 215 -12.60 -14.57 14.29
CA ASP A 215 -13.33 -15.80 13.99
C ASP A 215 -14.59 -15.48 13.16
N GLN A 216 -15.30 -14.38 13.47
CA GLN A 216 -16.41 -13.88 12.66
C GLN A 216 -15.98 -13.46 11.24
N MET A 217 -14.82 -12.81 11.12
CA MET A 217 -14.27 -12.35 9.84
C MET A 217 -13.80 -13.53 8.99
N LYS A 218 -13.09 -14.50 9.57
CA LYS A 218 -12.65 -15.73 8.90
C LYS A 218 -13.81 -16.40 8.19
N GLU A 219 -14.89 -16.70 8.92
CA GLU A 219 -16.04 -17.41 8.37
C GLU A 219 -16.62 -16.68 7.14
N SER A 220 -16.75 -15.35 7.24
CA SER A 220 -17.31 -14.54 6.16
C SER A 220 -16.37 -14.32 4.94
N ILE A 221 -15.06 -14.16 5.14
CA ILE A 221 -14.07 -13.90 4.06
C ILE A 221 -13.91 -15.15 3.16
N PHE A 222 -14.09 -16.35 3.73
CA PHE A 222 -13.98 -17.60 2.98
C PHE A 222 -15.30 -18.04 2.34
N GLN A 223 -16.45 -17.56 2.82
CA GLN A 223 -17.76 -17.82 2.20
C GLN A 223 -18.03 -16.97 0.94
N THR A 224 -17.36 -15.82 0.76
CA THR A 224 -17.60 -14.88 -0.34
C THR A 224 -17.09 -15.31 -1.73
N ASN A 225 -16.55 -16.53 -1.88
CA ASN A 225 -16.15 -17.09 -3.18
C ASN A 225 -17.34 -17.48 -4.10
N THR A 226 -18.58 -17.18 -3.71
CA THR A 226 -19.81 -17.59 -4.42
C THR A 226 -20.62 -16.40 -4.92
N LYS A 227 -20.15 -15.72 -5.98
CA LYS A 227 -20.89 -14.84 -6.92
C LYS A 227 -21.84 -13.73 -6.39
N ASN A 228 -22.05 -13.59 -5.08
CA ASN A 228 -22.84 -12.52 -4.45
C ASN A 228 -21.93 -11.82 -3.44
N TYR A 229 -21.15 -10.88 -3.97
CA TYR A 229 -20.40 -9.92 -3.17
C TYR A 229 -21.37 -9.13 -2.28
N ASN A 230 -21.45 -9.51 -1.01
CA ASN A 230 -22.48 -9.02 -0.11
C ASN A 230 -21.96 -7.75 0.60
N GLN A 231 -22.18 -6.59 -0.03
CA GLN A 231 -21.71 -5.28 0.47
C GLN A 231 -22.10 -5.00 1.93
N THR A 232 -23.18 -5.62 2.40
CA THR A 232 -23.65 -5.59 3.80
C THR A 232 -22.67 -6.26 4.77
N VAL A 233 -22.06 -7.38 4.36
CA VAL A 233 -21.09 -8.12 5.18
C VAL A 233 -19.82 -7.31 5.38
N VAL A 234 -19.30 -6.69 4.31
CA VAL A 234 -18.11 -5.82 4.37
C VAL A 234 -18.37 -4.57 5.22
N ARG A 235 -19.59 -3.99 5.16
CA ARG A 235 -19.98 -2.89 6.04
C ARG A 235 -19.97 -3.31 7.52
N ASN A 236 -20.45 -4.51 7.84
CA ASN A 236 -20.40 -5.03 9.21
C ASN A 236 -18.97 -5.23 9.69
N HIS A 237 -18.05 -5.67 8.82
CA HIS A 237 -16.63 -5.75 9.15
C HIS A 237 -16.02 -4.41 9.52
N ILE A 238 -16.31 -3.37 8.73
CA ILE A 238 -15.85 -2.00 9.00
C ILE A 238 -16.32 -1.56 10.39
N VAL A 239 -17.61 -1.73 10.71
CA VAL A 239 -18.17 -1.35 12.02
C VAL A 239 -17.48 -2.12 13.16
N MET A 240 -17.32 -3.44 13.04
CA MET A 240 -16.65 -4.25 14.07
C MET A 240 -15.20 -3.83 14.31
N LEU A 241 -14.45 -3.57 13.24
CA LEU A 241 -13.05 -3.13 13.31
C LEU A 241 -12.91 -1.75 13.95
N GLU A 242 -13.81 -0.83 13.63
CA GLU A 242 -13.82 0.50 14.22
C GLU A 242 -14.15 0.47 15.71
N GLN A 243 -15.12 -0.35 16.11
CA GLN A 243 -15.44 -0.55 17.52
C GLN A 243 -14.26 -1.20 18.26
N LEU A 244 -13.56 -2.16 17.64
CA LEU A 244 -12.36 -2.76 18.22
C LEU A 244 -11.25 -1.74 18.41
N MET A 245 -11.01 -0.86 17.42
CA MET A 245 -10.05 0.24 17.53
C MET A 245 -10.42 1.23 18.66
N GLY A 246 -11.71 1.48 18.86
CA GLY A 246 -12.20 2.33 19.94
C GLY A 246 -12.04 1.71 21.33
N VAL A 247 -12.18 0.40 21.46
CA VAL A 247 -11.99 -0.33 22.73
C VAL A 247 -10.50 -0.59 23.01
N SER A 248 -9.68 -0.74 21.97
CA SER A 248 -8.23 -0.96 22.02
C SER A 248 -7.81 -2.05 23.04
N PRO A 249 -8.37 -3.27 22.98
CA PRO A 249 -8.00 -4.34 23.92
C PRO A 249 -6.54 -4.78 23.72
N LYS A 250 -5.94 -5.36 24.78
CA LYS A 250 -4.61 -5.98 24.66
C LYS A 250 -4.73 -7.26 23.83
N VAL A 251 -4.19 -7.24 22.62
CA VAL A 251 -4.11 -8.40 21.73
C VAL A 251 -3.03 -9.36 22.24
N SER A 252 -3.39 -10.63 22.45
CA SER A 252 -2.42 -11.67 22.83
C SER A 252 -1.60 -12.12 21.61
N PRO A 253 -0.39 -12.70 21.79
CA PRO A 253 0.41 -13.18 20.67
C PRO A 253 -0.29 -14.23 19.79
N GLU A 254 -1.12 -15.09 20.40
CA GLU A 254 -1.91 -16.10 19.67
C GLU A 254 -2.93 -15.42 18.74
N VAL A 255 -3.59 -14.36 19.22
CA VAL A 255 -4.57 -13.59 18.43
C VAL A 255 -3.86 -12.80 17.33
N GLU A 256 -2.67 -12.26 17.58
CA GLU A 256 -1.84 -11.58 16.56
C GLU A 256 -1.41 -12.55 15.45
N GLU A 257 -1.01 -13.78 15.77
CA GLU A 257 -0.64 -14.81 14.79
C GLU A 257 -1.85 -15.24 13.95
N ALA A 258 -3.02 -15.42 14.59
CA ALA A 258 -4.27 -15.70 13.91
C ALA A 258 -4.69 -14.55 12.98
N ALA A 259 -4.52 -13.30 13.40
CA ALA A 259 -4.79 -12.11 12.58
C ALA A 259 -3.82 -12.03 11.40
N THR A 260 -2.54 -12.31 11.62
CA THR A 260 -1.52 -12.32 10.57
C THR A 260 -1.85 -13.37 9.50
N SER A 261 -2.22 -14.57 9.92
CA SER A 261 -2.61 -15.66 9.00
C SER A 261 -3.84 -15.29 8.16
N LEU A 262 -4.85 -14.68 8.80
CA LEU A 262 -6.04 -14.18 8.11
C LEU A 262 -5.71 -13.06 7.11
N ALA A 263 -4.86 -12.12 7.50
CA ALA A 263 -4.42 -11.03 6.63
C ALA A 263 -3.70 -11.54 5.37
N ILE A 264 -2.87 -12.58 5.49
CA ILE A 264 -2.19 -13.19 4.33
C ILE A 264 -3.22 -13.81 3.37
N ALA A 265 -4.16 -14.59 3.90
CA ALA A 265 -5.20 -15.23 3.10
C ALA A 265 -6.11 -14.20 2.41
N TRP A 266 -6.56 -13.19 3.15
CA TRP A 266 -7.42 -12.12 2.61
C TRP A 266 -6.69 -11.30 1.53
N ARG A 267 -5.41 -10.99 1.72
CA ARG A 267 -4.58 -10.34 0.70
C ARG A 267 -4.50 -11.17 -0.59
N GLY A 268 -4.40 -12.49 -0.49
CA GLY A 268 -4.42 -13.40 -1.65
C GLY A 268 -5.73 -13.29 -2.44
N ASN A 269 -6.86 -13.26 -1.73
CA ASN A 269 -8.18 -13.09 -2.35
C ASN A 269 -8.33 -11.73 -3.05
N LEU A 270 -7.87 -10.65 -2.41
CA LEU A 270 -7.91 -9.30 -2.98
C LEU A 270 -7.14 -9.16 -4.31
N ARG A 271 -6.12 -10.00 -4.55
CA ARG A 271 -5.37 -10.02 -5.82
C ARG A 271 -6.09 -10.78 -6.94
N GLN A 272 -6.90 -11.77 -6.59
CA GLN A 272 -7.49 -12.70 -7.55
C GLN A 272 -8.87 -12.25 -8.02
N ALA A 273 -9.56 -11.42 -7.24
CA ALA A 273 -10.90 -10.92 -7.56
C ALA A 273 -10.91 -9.39 -7.76
N ALA A 274 -11.80 -8.92 -8.63
CA ALA A 274 -12.05 -7.50 -8.86
C ALA A 274 -12.82 -6.89 -7.67
N HIS A 275 -12.11 -6.68 -6.56
CA HIS A 275 -12.64 -6.12 -5.33
C HIS A 275 -12.77 -4.60 -5.40
N GLY A 276 -13.77 -4.05 -4.69
CA GLY A 276 -14.05 -2.61 -4.66
C GLY A 276 -13.28 -1.89 -3.55
N THR A 277 -13.27 -0.55 -3.60
CA THR A 277 -12.61 0.32 -2.59
C THR A 277 -13.01 0.01 -1.14
N VAL A 278 -14.24 -0.48 -0.92
CA VAL A 278 -14.77 -0.81 0.41
C VAL A 278 -14.11 -2.05 1.02
N ASP A 279 -13.75 -3.05 0.21
CA ASP A 279 -13.00 -4.23 0.67
C ASP A 279 -11.60 -3.86 1.10
N VAL A 280 -10.93 -3.05 0.26
CA VAL A 280 -9.58 -2.56 0.51
C VAL A 280 -9.57 -1.71 1.78
N LEU A 281 -10.61 -0.92 2.02
CA LEU A 281 -10.79 -0.17 3.26
C LEU A 281 -10.94 -1.09 4.48
N ALA A 282 -11.82 -2.09 4.41
CA ALA A 282 -12.02 -3.05 5.51
C ALA A 282 -10.72 -3.81 5.82
N PHE A 283 -9.97 -4.18 4.80
CA PHE A 283 -8.66 -4.83 4.93
C PHE A 283 -7.61 -3.92 5.60
N LEU A 284 -7.56 -2.64 5.22
CA LEU A 284 -6.65 -1.69 5.85
C LEU A 284 -7.07 -1.35 7.29
N LEU A 285 -8.37 -1.28 7.60
CA LEU A 285 -8.86 -1.16 8.99
C LEU A 285 -8.46 -2.37 9.84
N PHE A 286 -8.45 -3.57 9.26
CA PHE A 286 -8.02 -4.78 9.94
C PHE A 286 -6.55 -4.68 10.40
N PHE A 287 -5.66 -4.16 9.55
CA PHE A 287 -4.27 -3.93 9.94
C PHE A 287 -4.14 -2.96 11.11
N ALA A 288 -5.00 -1.96 11.18
CA ALA A 288 -4.97 -0.94 12.22
C ALA A 288 -5.51 -1.48 13.55
N ALA A 289 -6.59 -2.25 13.50
CA ALA A 289 -7.23 -2.81 14.69
C ALA A 289 -6.34 -3.87 15.38
N PHE A 290 -5.59 -4.66 14.61
CA PHE A 290 -4.76 -5.75 15.15
C PHE A 290 -3.26 -5.43 15.19
N GLY A 291 -2.83 -4.28 14.66
CA GLY A 291 -1.41 -3.87 14.68
C GLY A 291 -0.47 -4.71 13.80
N VAL A 292 -1.01 -5.48 12.85
CA VAL A 292 -0.22 -6.42 12.02
C VAL A 292 0.42 -5.78 10.78
N GLY A 293 0.17 -4.50 10.52
CA GLY A 293 0.57 -3.81 9.28
C GLY A 293 2.08 -3.80 8.97
N SER A 294 2.95 -3.89 9.98
CA SER A 294 4.41 -3.94 9.80
C SER A 294 4.89 -5.18 9.05
N ARG A 295 4.11 -6.28 9.08
CA ARG A 295 4.43 -7.54 8.40
C ARG A 295 4.09 -7.50 6.90
N PHE A 296 3.46 -6.42 6.43
CA PHE A 296 2.93 -6.29 5.08
C PHE A 296 3.50 -5.08 4.33
N GLU A 297 4.72 -4.68 4.66
CA GLU A 297 5.44 -3.58 4.00
C GLU A 297 5.84 -3.96 2.57
N GLY A 298 5.35 -3.22 1.56
CA GLY A 298 5.61 -3.50 0.13
C GLY A 298 4.73 -2.72 -0.85
N GLU A 299 5.00 -2.88 -2.15
CA GLU A 299 4.35 -2.15 -3.27
C GLU A 299 2.83 -2.33 -3.30
N ASP A 300 2.32 -3.50 -2.93
CA ASP A 300 0.88 -3.79 -2.96
C ASP A 300 0.11 -3.03 -1.87
N THR A 301 0.72 -2.81 -0.71
CA THR A 301 0.12 -2.00 0.36
C THR A 301 0.02 -0.54 -0.04
N LEU A 302 0.97 -0.04 -0.84
CA LEU A 302 0.90 1.31 -1.42
C LEU A 302 -0.26 1.44 -2.42
N LYS A 303 -0.44 0.46 -3.30
CA LYS A 303 -1.59 0.41 -4.25
C LYS A 303 -2.93 0.39 -3.51
N PHE A 304 -3.02 -0.37 -2.41
CA PHE A 304 -4.23 -0.39 -1.58
C PHE A 304 -4.50 0.96 -0.91
N VAL A 305 -3.46 1.63 -0.40
CA VAL A 305 -3.57 2.97 0.19
C VAL A 305 -3.98 4.00 -0.86
N GLU A 306 -3.44 3.92 -2.09
CA GLU A 306 -3.84 4.75 -3.22
C GLU A 306 -5.33 4.56 -3.58
N MET A 307 -5.79 3.32 -3.64
CA MET A 307 -7.20 3.00 -3.93
C MET A 307 -8.17 3.59 -2.90
N VAL A 308 -7.76 3.70 -1.64
CA VAL A 308 -8.60 4.28 -0.58
C VAL A 308 -8.31 5.77 -0.33
N ALA A 309 -7.36 6.39 -1.03
CA ALA A 309 -6.92 7.77 -0.77
C ALA A 309 -8.06 8.81 -0.90
N HIS A 310 -9.09 8.50 -1.70
CA HIS A 310 -10.28 9.33 -1.88
C HIS A 310 -11.39 9.06 -0.86
N HIS A 311 -11.24 8.04 -0.01
CA HIS A 311 -12.25 7.69 1.00
C HIS A 311 -12.16 8.65 2.19
N GLU A 312 -13.32 9.07 2.72
CA GLU A 312 -13.44 10.04 3.82
C GLU A 312 -12.69 9.63 5.10
N ARG A 313 -12.40 8.33 5.26
CA ARG A 313 -11.75 7.72 6.44
C ARG A 313 -10.25 7.44 6.26
N ALA A 314 -9.69 7.69 5.07
CA ALA A 314 -8.28 7.41 4.78
C ALA A 314 -7.27 8.13 5.71
N PRO A 315 -7.45 9.41 6.09
CA PRO A 315 -6.46 10.14 6.88
C PRO A 315 -6.24 9.56 8.28
N GLU A 316 -7.32 9.23 8.99
CA GLU A 316 -7.28 8.65 10.32
C GLU A 316 -6.70 7.22 10.30
N LEU A 317 -6.97 6.49 9.22
CA LEU A 317 -6.51 5.13 8.98
C LEU A 317 -5.00 5.09 8.68
N CYS A 318 -4.49 6.00 7.84
CA CYS A 318 -3.05 6.14 7.61
C CYS A 318 -2.28 6.48 8.90
N ARG A 319 -2.92 7.20 9.84
CA ARG A 319 -2.34 7.52 11.14
C ARG A 319 -2.28 6.29 12.06
N SER A 320 -3.36 5.51 12.16
CA SER A 320 -3.41 4.31 13.01
C SER A 320 -2.52 3.18 12.50
N LEU A 321 -2.34 3.07 11.18
CA LEU A 321 -1.48 2.07 10.57
C LEU A 321 0.02 2.36 10.69
N GLY A 322 0.42 3.51 11.25
CA GLY A 322 1.82 3.94 11.22
C GLY A 322 2.34 4.14 9.80
N LEU A 323 1.44 4.32 8.82
CA LEU A 323 1.81 4.57 7.42
C LEU A 323 2.42 5.96 7.20
N SER A 324 2.52 6.75 8.28
CA SER A 324 3.18 8.05 8.29
C SER A 324 4.62 8.02 7.75
N LYS A 325 5.28 6.87 7.80
CA LYS A 325 6.62 6.65 7.24
C LYS A 325 6.64 6.44 5.71
N TRP A 326 5.53 6.01 5.13
CA TRP A 326 5.37 5.79 3.67
C TRP A 326 4.87 7.03 2.94
N ILE A 327 4.34 8.00 3.68
CA ILE A 327 3.89 9.29 3.19
C ILE A 327 4.90 9.99 2.26
N PRO A 328 6.21 10.07 2.57
CA PRO A 328 7.20 10.65 1.66
C PRO A 328 7.34 9.86 0.35
N ALA A 329 7.27 8.51 0.42
CA ALA A 329 7.35 7.64 -0.74
C ALA A 329 6.12 7.79 -1.64
N ILE A 330 4.92 7.87 -1.05
CA ILE A 330 3.66 8.13 -1.76
C ILE A 330 3.72 9.50 -2.44
N SER A 331 4.19 10.54 -1.74
CA SER A 331 4.35 11.89 -2.29
C SER A 331 5.33 11.93 -3.48
N GLN A 332 6.44 11.19 -3.39
CA GLN A 332 7.44 11.09 -4.45
C GLN A 332 6.93 10.32 -5.67
N GLN A 333 6.14 9.26 -5.45
CA GLN A 333 5.57 8.41 -6.49
C GLN A 333 4.42 9.11 -7.24
N VAL A 334 3.54 9.84 -6.52
CA VAL A 334 2.50 10.70 -7.10
C VAL A 334 3.12 11.81 -7.96
N SER A 335 4.20 12.43 -7.50
CA SER A 335 4.94 13.44 -8.25
C SER A 335 5.64 12.87 -9.50
N GLY A 336 6.09 11.61 -9.45
CA GLY A 336 6.72 10.91 -10.58
C GLY A 336 5.75 10.44 -11.66
N LEU A 337 4.48 10.25 -11.31
CA LEU A 337 3.41 9.82 -12.22
C LEU A 337 2.67 11.00 -12.90
N GLY A 338 3.05 12.24 -12.60
CA GLY A 338 2.43 13.44 -13.20
C GLY A 338 0.98 13.70 -12.74
N LEU A 339 0.56 13.08 -11.64
CA LEU A 339 -0.74 13.34 -11.03
C LEU A 339 -0.64 14.59 -10.14
N ASP A 340 -1.61 15.49 -10.27
CA ASP A 340 -1.66 16.76 -9.53
C ASP A 340 -1.68 16.49 -8.01
N PRO A 341 -0.82 17.11 -7.19
CA PRO A 341 -0.88 17.03 -5.73
C PRO A 341 -2.27 17.33 -5.13
N SER A 342 -3.17 17.99 -5.87
CA SER A 342 -4.58 18.15 -5.50
C SER A 342 -5.39 16.82 -5.42
N PHE A 343 -4.84 15.69 -5.89
CA PHE A 343 -5.45 14.37 -5.80
C PHE A 343 -5.36 13.75 -4.39
N LEU A 344 -4.41 14.19 -3.58
CA LEU A 344 -4.36 13.85 -2.16
C LEU A 344 -5.39 14.72 -1.45
N ASN A 345 -6.33 14.09 -0.73
CA ASN A 345 -7.36 14.78 0.04
C ASN A 345 -6.71 15.94 0.83
N GLN A 346 -7.24 17.17 0.69
CA GLN A 346 -6.69 18.39 1.31
C GLN A 346 -6.39 18.18 2.80
N LYS A 347 -7.17 17.33 3.48
CA LYS A 347 -7.00 16.96 4.88
C LYS A 347 -5.71 16.16 5.17
N ILE A 348 -5.25 15.33 4.21
CA ILE A 348 -3.95 14.64 4.26
C ILE A 348 -2.85 15.67 4.11
N ILE A 349 -2.92 16.54 3.09
CA ILE A 349 -1.94 17.62 2.86
C ILE A 349 -1.81 18.54 4.09
N ASP A 350 -2.92 18.95 4.69
CA ASP A 350 -2.94 19.77 5.90
C ASP A 350 -2.29 19.03 7.09
N HIS A 351 -2.50 17.71 7.20
CA HIS A 351 -1.81 16.87 8.18
C HIS A 351 -0.32 16.69 7.91
N LEU A 352 0.11 16.67 6.64
CA LEU A 352 1.52 16.66 6.27
C LEU A 352 2.23 17.93 6.74
N GLN A 353 1.59 19.08 6.53
CA GLN A 353 2.10 20.37 6.96
C GLN A 353 2.12 20.51 8.50
N GLU A 354 1.10 20.00 9.20
CA GLU A 354 1.05 19.96 10.67
C GLU A 354 2.17 19.07 11.27
N LEU A 355 2.46 17.92 10.65
CA LEU A 355 3.52 17.00 11.12
C LEU A 355 4.92 17.55 10.85
N GLU A 356 5.18 18.17 9.70
CA GLU A 356 6.45 18.84 9.42
C GLU A 356 6.70 20.01 10.37
N THR A 357 5.67 20.81 10.68
CA THR A 357 5.82 21.91 11.65
C THR A 357 6.00 21.40 13.08
N ARG A 358 5.46 20.23 13.45
CA ARG A 358 5.68 19.63 14.78
C ARG A 358 7.06 18.99 14.91
N VAL A 359 7.60 18.41 13.85
CA VAL A 359 9.00 17.91 13.80
C VAL A 359 9.99 19.08 13.77
N GLY A 360 9.68 20.15 13.03
CA GLY A 360 10.46 21.40 13.02
C GLY A 360 10.45 22.14 14.35
N ARG A 361 9.30 22.20 15.04
CA ARG A 361 9.17 22.75 16.40
C ARG A 361 9.87 21.90 17.45
N LYS A 362 9.79 20.56 17.37
CA LYS A 362 10.54 19.65 18.26
C LYS A 362 12.06 19.73 18.03
N ARG A 363 12.52 19.83 16.78
CA ARG A 363 13.95 20.06 16.47
C ARG A 363 14.45 21.42 16.97
N SER A 364 13.68 22.50 16.78
CA SER A 364 14.03 23.82 17.31
C SER A 364 14.03 23.86 18.85
N CYS A 365 13.09 23.16 19.49
CA CYS A 365 13.02 23.06 20.95
C CYS A 365 14.17 22.22 21.54
N LEU A 366 14.55 21.10 20.89
CA LEU A 366 15.68 20.26 21.31
C LEU A 366 17.04 20.93 21.13
N ILE A 367 17.18 21.79 20.10
CA ILE A 367 18.37 22.64 19.91
C ILE A 367 18.41 23.75 20.98
N ALA A 368 17.25 24.32 21.35
CA ALA A 368 17.17 25.34 22.40
C ALA A 368 17.39 24.78 23.83
N THR A 369 17.07 23.51 24.09
CA THR A 369 17.30 22.85 25.38
C THR A 369 18.63 22.09 25.49
N GLY A 370 19.55 22.25 24.52
CA GLY A 370 20.92 21.73 24.61
C GLY A 370 21.09 20.21 24.53
N LEU A 371 20.09 19.47 24.06
CA LEU A 371 20.09 17.99 24.01
C LEU A 371 20.66 17.39 22.72
N ILE A 372 21.11 18.23 21.78
CA ILE A 372 21.84 17.79 20.58
C ILE A 372 23.15 18.61 20.51
N ILE A 373 24.27 17.94 20.73
CA ILE A 373 25.61 18.51 20.50
C ILE A 373 25.76 18.73 18.99
N GLN A 374 26.08 19.98 18.60
CA GLN A 374 26.39 20.34 17.22
C GLN A 374 27.54 19.48 16.69
N THR A 375 27.32 18.78 15.58
CA THR A 375 28.42 18.34 14.72
C THR A 375 28.94 19.55 13.91
N PRO A 376 30.26 19.69 13.68
CA PRO A 376 30.81 20.92 13.11
C PRO A 376 30.45 21.07 11.64
N ARG A 377 29.91 22.23 11.29
CA ARG A 377 29.87 22.72 9.90
C ARG A 377 31.30 22.94 9.41
N TYR A 378 31.70 22.24 8.35
CA TYR A 378 32.77 22.71 7.48
C TYR A 378 32.31 24.00 6.80
N ALA A 379 33.05 25.08 7.04
CA ALA A 379 32.87 26.38 6.43
C ALA A 379 33.67 26.48 5.12
N GLY A 380 33.08 27.19 4.14
CA GLY A 380 33.67 27.54 2.84
C GLY A 380 32.69 27.15 1.71
N ALA A 381 32.07 28.03 0.94
CA ALA A 381 32.33 29.43 0.68
C ALA A 381 31.03 30.17 0.32
N THR A 382 31.10 31.48 0.52
CA THR A 382 30.14 32.54 0.21
C THR A 382 29.58 32.51 -1.22
N VAL A 383 28.25 32.58 -1.36
CA VAL A 383 27.62 33.38 -2.43
C VAL A 383 26.49 34.20 -1.81
N SER A 384 26.61 35.49 -2.04
CA SER A 384 25.74 36.58 -1.66
C SER A 384 24.38 36.54 -2.37
N GLY A 385 23.40 37.25 -1.80
CA GLY A 385 22.38 37.92 -2.60
C GLY A 385 20.97 37.36 -2.49
N ASN A 386 20.30 37.73 -1.41
CA ASN A 386 18.85 37.78 -1.32
C ASN A 386 18.25 38.54 -2.53
N LYS A 387 17.15 38.02 -3.09
CA LYS A 387 15.82 38.65 -3.12
C LYS A 387 14.90 37.98 -4.14
N TRP A 388 13.87 37.32 -3.62
CA TRP A 388 12.58 37.19 -4.31
C TRP A 388 11.85 38.55 -4.27
N PRO A 389 11.00 38.84 -5.26
CA PRO A 389 9.74 39.49 -4.94
C PRO A 389 8.52 38.72 -5.49
N LEU A 390 7.52 38.62 -4.62
CA LEU A 390 6.14 38.24 -4.88
C LEU A 390 5.42 39.32 -5.70
N LEU A 391 4.62 38.85 -6.66
CA LEU A 391 3.27 39.29 -7.07
C LEU A 391 2.97 40.80 -7.23
N GLN A 392 2.53 41.20 -8.43
CA GLN A 392 1.28 41.97 -8.56
C GLN A 392 0.65 41.89 -9.96
N LEU A 393 -0.67 41.68 -9.95
CA LEU A 393 -1.62 41.63 -11.06
C LEU A 393 -1.77 43.00 -11.77
N GLY A 394 -2.07 42.97 -13.06
CA GLY A 394 -2.55 44.12 -13.84
C GLY A 394 -3.00 43.72 -15.24
N ILE A 395 -4.30 43.82 -15.49
CA ILE A 395 -5.04 43.51 -16.73
C ILE A 395 -4.93 44.67 -17.74
N SER A 396 -5.22 44.36 -19.01
CA SER A 396 -5.42 45.25 -20.19
C SER A 396 -4.15 45.80 -20.83
N ALA A 397 -4.08 46.07 -22.14
CA ALA A 397 -4.83 45.76 -23.35
C ALA A 397 -3.97 46.32 -24.50
N GLU A 398 -4.34 46.05 -25.75
CA GLU A 398 -3.81 46.63 -27.00
C GLU A 398 -2.47 46.05 -27.50
N GLU A 399 -2.46 45.17 -28.50
CA GLU A 399 -2.69 45.45 -29.94
C GLU A 399 -1.40 45.96 -30.62
N GLY A 400 -0.91 45.19 -31.60
CA GLY A 400 0.29 45.58 -32.33
C GLY A 400 0.95 44.44 -33.11
N GLN A 401 0.38 44.15 -34.28
CA GLN A 401 0.95 43.29 -35.32
C GLN A 401 2.48 43.40 -35.49
N ARG A 402 3.18 42.27 -35.67
CA ARG A 402 4.08 42.09 -36.84
C ARG A 402 4.61 40.65 -37.03
N LYS A 403 4.10 40.06 -38.12
CA LYS A 403 4.85 39.31 -39.16
C LYS A 403 5.43 37.93 -38.85
N LYS A 404 4.67 36.94 -39.33
CA LYS A 404 5.13 35.82 -40.19
C LYS A 404 6.44 36.09 -40.95
N ARG A 405 7.42 35.20 -40.79
CA ARG A 405 8.45 34.68 -41.73
C ARG A 405 9.50 34.01 -40.82
N GLN A 406 9.89 32.74 -40.94
CA GLN A 406 10.24 31.99 -42.13
C GLN A 406 10.07 30.48 -41.89
N LYS A 407 9.48 29.83 -42.89
CA LYS A 407 9.55 28.40 -43.17
C LYS A 407 10.77 28.18 -44.06
N LYS A 408 11.42 27.01 -43.92
CA LYS A 408 12.35 26.38 -44.87
C LYS A 408 13.73 27.02 -45.04
N SER A 409 14.74 26.33 -44.53
CA SER A 409 15.77 25.71 -45.39
C SER A 409 16.03 24.30 -44.90
#